data_AF-A0A969EWB3-F1
#
_entry.id   AF-A0A969EWB3-F1
#
_cell.length_a   1.000
_cell.length_b   1.000
_cell.length_c   1.000
_cell.angle_alpha   90.00
_cell.angle_beta   90.00
_cell.angle_gamma   90.00
#
_symmetry.space_group_name_H-M   'P 1'
#
loop_
_entity.id
_entity.type
_entity.pdbx_description
1 polymer ?
#
loop_
_entity_poly.entity_id
_entity_poly.type
_entity_poly.pdbx_seq_one_letter_code
_entity_poly.pdbx_strand_id
1 'polypeptide(L)'
;MVSLFMQHSSDQDQSCHSDESCITLDRAIAGAIGRVQRIEDIHVAIVPGEMIRVLSVSARGSTIVQRVSGAPICLNRILSSCIWIQLEEAFEQT
;
A
#
# COMPACT_ATOMS: atom_id res chain seq x y z
N MET A 1 36.22 -23.23 13.86
CA MET A 1 35.23 -23.26 14.96
C MET A 1 35.26 -21.87 15.57
N VAL A 2 34.25 -21.01 15.54
CA VAL A 2 32.79 -21.14 15.31
C VAL A 2 32.31 -19.77 14.77
N SER A 3 31.46 -19.77 13.74
CA SER A 3 30.62 -18.62 13.36
C SER A 3 29.48 -18.50 14.36
N LEU A 4 29.11 -17.29 14.79
CA LEU A 4 27.73 -17.02 15.18
C LEU A 4 27.42 -15.53 15.00
N PHE A 5 26.61 -15.28 13.97
CA PHE A 5 25.90 -14.06 13.69
C PHE A 5 25.11 -13.62 14.93
N MET A 6 25.24 -12.35 15.31
CA MET A 6 24.17 -11.65 16.01
C MET A 6 23.55 -10.66 15.04
N GLN A 7 22.58 -11.16 14.25
CA GLN A 7 21.60 -10.34 13.57
C GLN A 7 20.78 -9.62 14.63
N HIS A 8 20.95 -8.30 14.69
CA HIS A 8 20.16 -7.42 15.53
C HIS A 8 18.70 -7.52 15.07
N SER A 9 17.85 -8.07 15.93
CA SER A 9 16.40 -8.09 15.79
C SER A 9 15.87 -6.66 15.93
N SER A 10 15.60 -5.99 14.80
CA SER A 10 14.80 -4.77 14.76
C SER A 10 13.43 -5.12 14.20
N ASP A 11 12.51 -5.44 15.10
CA ASP A 11 11.08 -5.69 14.90
C ASP A 11 10.30 -4.39 14.67
N GLN A 12 10.83 -3.44 13.89
CA GLN A 12 10.15 -2.15 13.67
C GLN A 12 10.32 -1.65 12.22
N ASP A 13 9.19 -1.56 11.53
CA ASP A 13 8.93 -0.57 10.47
C ASP A 13 9.69 -0.71 9.13
N GLN A 14 10.00 -1.93 8.68
CA GLN A 14 10.75 -2.18 7.43
C GLN A 14 9.90 -2.60 6.21
N SER A 15 8.60 -2.31 6.18
CA SER A 15 7.72 -2.85 5.14
C SER A 15 7.71 -2.12 3.78
N CYS A 16 8.56 -1.12 3.51
CA CYS A 16 8.72 -0.56 2.15
C CYS A 16 10.11 0.01 1.80
N HIS A 17 11.18 -0.35 2.53
CA HIS A 17 12.49 0.28 2.30
C HIS A 17 13.41 -0.47 1.32
N SER A 18 13.06 -1.69 0.87
CA SER A 18 14.01 -2.51 0.06
C SER A 18 13.40 -3.53 -0.92
N ASP A 19 12.08 -3.62 -1.08
CA ASP A 19 11.47 -4.58 -1.99
C ASP A 19 10.71 -3.89 -3.13
N GLU A 20 10.94 -4.38 -4.34
CA GLU A 20 10.34 -3.95 -5.62
C GLU A 20 8.79 -4.09 -5.67
N SER A 21 8.18 -4.43 -4.53
CA SER A 21 6.76 -4.78 -4.36
C SER A 21 5.89 -3.67 -3.75
N CYS A 22 6.49 -2.55 -3.31
CA CYS A 22 5.74 -1.38 -2.84
C CYS A 22 5.56 -0.34 -3.96
N ILE A 23 4.33 0.11 -4.16
CA ILE A 23 4.00 1.19 -5.10
C ILE A 23 3.14 2.26 -4.42
N THR A 24 3.19 3.48 -4.95
CA THR A 24 2.23 4.52 -4.58
C THR A 24 0.86 4.22 -5.17
N LEU A 25 -0.18 4.68 -4.49
CA LEU A 25 -1.56 4.41 -4.91
C LEU A 25 -1.91 5.04 -6.27
N ASP A 26 -1.24 6.13 -6.67
CA ASP A 26 -1.41 6.73 -7.99
C ASP A 26 -0.89 5.85 -9.14
N ARG A 27 0.01 4.90 -8.84
CA ARG A 27 0.57 3.94 -9.80
C ARG A 27 -0.17 2.61 -9.83
N ALA A 28 -1.11 2.39 -8.92
CA ALA A 28 -1.88 1.16 -8.86
C ALA A 28 -2.88 1.10 -10.04
N ILE A 29 -3.34 -0.12 -10.37
CA ILE A 29 -4.36 -0.35 -11.39
C ILE A 29 -5.72 -0.63 -10.74
N ALA A 30 -6.82 -0.35 -11.45
CA ALA A 30 -8.15 -0.74 -11.00
C ALA A 30 -8.23 -2.27 -10.84
N GLY A 31 -8.83 -2.73 -9.75
CA GLY A 31 -8.90 -4.13 -9.35
C GLY A 31 -7.78 -4.59 -8.41
N ALA A 32 -6.66 -3.86 -8.35
CA ALA A 32 -5.54 -4.19 -7.47
C ALA A 32 -5.95 -4.22 -6.00
N ILE A 33 -5.41 -5.18 -5.26
CA ILE A 33 -5.58 -5.29 -3.81
C ILE A 33 -4.19 -5.14 -3.19
N GLY A 34 -4.11 -4.35 -2.12
CA GLY A 34 -2.86 -4.14 -1.43
C GLY A 34 -3.05 -3.76 0.02
N ARG A 35 -2.00 -3.99 0.79
CA ARG A 35 -1.92 -3.55 2.19
C ARG A 35 -1.24 -2.19 2.24
N VAL A 36 -1.84 -1.25 2.96
CA VAL A 36 -1.25 0.06 3.21
C VAL A 36 -0.06 -0.12 4.13
N GLN A 37 1.12 0.29 3.68
CA GLN A 37 2.34 0.17 4.47
C GLN A 37 2.75 1.50 5.08
N ARG A 38 2.59 2.59 4.32
CA ARG A 38 3.03 3.92 4.75
C ARG A 38 2.12 5.01 4.19
N ILE A 39 1.90 6.03 5.00
CA ILE A 39 1.17 7.24 4.64
C ILE A 39 2.05 8.43 5.05
N GLU A 40 2.41 9.28 4.10
CA GLU A 40 3.21 10.47 4.39
C GLU A 40 2.32 11.63 4.82
N ASP A 41 2.42 12.01 6.11
CA ASP A 41 1.97 13.27 6.73
C ASP A 41 0.62 13.83 6.26
N ILE A 42 -0.39 12.95 6.13
CA ILE A 42 -1.73 13.34 5.71
C ILE A 42 -2.78 12.61 6.56
N HIS A 43 -3.77 13.37 7.01
CA HIS A 43 -4.97 12.85 7.65
C HIS A 43 -5.94 12.29 6.60
N VAL A 44 -5.75 11.04 6.19
CA VAL A 44 -6.72 10.27 5.40
C VAL A 44 -7.48 9.28 6.30
N ALA A 45 -8.68 8.88 5.87
CA ALA A 45 -9.48 7.87 6.57
C ALA A 45 -8.95 6.43 6.36
N ILE A 46 -7.66 6.29 6.11
CA ILE A 46 -6.94 5.05 5.83
C ILE A 46 -5.78 4.99 6.80
N VAL A 47 -5.53 3.83 7.39
CA VAL A 47 -4.41 3.64 8.33
C VAL A 47 -3.41 2.59 7.82
N PRO A 48 -2.12 2.69 8.19
CA PRO A 48 -1.16 1.63 7.93
C PRO A 48 -1.65 0.28 8.47
N GLY A 49 -1.39 -0.79 7.71
CA GLY A 49 -1.87 -2.15 7.97
C GLY A 49 -3.24 -2.48 7.36
N GLU A 50 -4.03 -1.48 6.93
CA GLU A 50 -5.32 -1.75 6.30
C GLU A 50 -5.18 -2.38 4.91
N MET A 51 -6.07 -3.33 4.62
CA MET A 51 -6.25 -3.88 3.28
C MET A 51 -7.21 -3.00 2.49
N ILE A 52 -6.78 -2.56 1.31
CA ILE A 52 -7.57 -1.75 0.40
C ILE A 52 -7.63 -2.37 -0.98
N ARG A 53 -8.74 -2.12 -1.68
CA ARG A 53 -8.94 -2.46 -3.08
C ARG A 53 -9.05 -1.19 -3.90
N VAL A 54 -8.29 -1.11 -4.98
CA VAL A 54 -8.41 -0.03 -5.95
C VAL A 54 -9.62 -0.29 -6.83
N LEU A 55 -10.62 0.57 -6.78
CA LEU A 55 -11.83 0.44 -7.59
C LEU A 55 -11.67 1.10 -8.95
N SER A 56 -11.03 2.28 -8.98
CA SER A 56 -10.86 3.05 -10.21
C SER A 56 -9.67 3.99 -10.08
N VAL A 57 -8.97 4.20 -11.20
CA VAL A 57 -7.94 5.22 -11.34
C VAL A 57 -8.34 6.11 -12.51
N SER A 58 -8.58 7.38 -12.23
CA SER A 58 -8.94 8.37 -13.24
C SER A 58 -7.71 8.85 -14.00
N ALA A 59 -7.86 9.15 -15.28
CA ALA A 59 -6.81 9.80 -16.09
C ALA A 59 -6.36 11.16 -15.53
N ARG A 60 -7.18 11.80 -14.67
CA ARG A 60 -6.82 13.03 -13.95
C ARG A 60 -6.02 12.77 -12.66
N GLY A 61 -5.69 11.50 -12.38
CA GLY A 61 -4.93 11.07 -11.21
C GLY A 61 -5.74 10.93 -9.92
N SER A 62 -7.08 10.95 -9.98
CA SER A 62 -7.90 10.62 -8.80
C SER A 62 -8.04 9.10 -8.66
N THR A 63 -7.85 8.56 -7.46
CA THR A 63 -7.94 7.13 -7.19
C THR A 63 -9.10 6.86 -6.24
N ILE A 64 -9.97 5.94 -6.61
CA ILE A 64 -11.04 5.46 -5.73
C ILE A 64 -10.59 4.14 -5.12
N VAL A 65 -10.55 4.09 -3.80
CA VAL A 65 -10.22 2.88 -3.05
C VAL A 65 -11.36 2.48 -2.14
N GLN A 66 -11.46 1.20 -1.86
CA GLN A 66 -12.40 0.66 -0.89
C GLN A 66 -11.62 -0.13 0.16
N ARG A 67 -11.84 0.21 1.42
CA ARG A 67 -11.40 -0.62 2.55
C ARG A 67 -12.27 -1.88 2.60
N VAL A 68 -11.69 -3.02 2.97
CA VAL A 68 -12.42 -4.31 3.02
C VAL A 68 -13.72 -4.23 3.82
N SER A 69 -13.78 -3.39 4.85
CA SER A 69 -14.98 -3.19 5.69
C SER A 69 -15.60 -1.78 5.59
N GLY A 70 -15.26 -1.00 4.56
CA GLY A 70 -15.58 0.43 4.50
C GLY A 70 -16.28 0.89 3.23
N ALA A 71 -16.82 2.11 3.31
CA ALA A 71 -17.28 2.85 2.14
C ALA A 71 -16.09 3.20 1.21
N PRO A 72 -16.33 3.33 -0.11
CA PRO A 72 -15.31 3.80 -1.03
C PRO A 72 -14.89 5.24 -0.71
N ILE A 73 -13.59 5.48 -0.81
CA ILE A 73 -12.93 6.77 -0.57
C ILE A 73 -12.36 7.24 -1.90
N CYS A 74 -12.72 8.45 -2.31
CA CYS A 74 -12.12 9.10 -3.45
C CYS A 74 -10.93 9.95 -2.98
N LEU A 75 -9.75 9.62 -3.48
CA LEU A 75 -8.51 10.32 -3.21
C LEU A 75 -8.09 11.11 -4.44
N ASN A 76 -7.66 12.34 -4.24
CA ASN A 76 -7.06 13.11 -5.32
C ASN A 76 -5.62 12.64 -5.58
N ARG A 77 -5.00 13.14 -6.64
CA ARG A 77 -3.66 12.73 -7.06
C ARG A 77 -2.59 12.92 -5.98
N ILE A 78 -2.66 14.02 -5.23
CA ILE A 78 -1.68 14.35 -4.19
C ILE A 78 -1.80 13.33 -3.04
N LEU A 79 -3.02 13.05 -2.60
CA LEU A 79 -3.29 12.07 -1.55
C LEU A 79 -2.86 10.67 -1.99
N SER A 80 -3.16 10.29 -3.23
CA SER A 80 -2.76 8.99 -3.79
C SER A 80 -1.23 8.83 -3.88
N SER A 81 -0.48 9.89 -4.18
CA SER A 81 0.98 9.81 -4.26
C SER A 81 1.68 9.66 -2.90
N CYS A 82 0.99 9.95 -1.80
CA CYS A 82 1.55 9.89 -0.45
C CYS A 82 1.22 8.57 0.27
N ILE A 83 0.41 7.70 -0.35
CA ILE A 83 0.02 6.41 0.22
C ILE A 83 0.78 5.32 -0.51
N TRP A 84 1.56 4.56 0.24
CA TRP A 84 2.32 3.42 -0.24
C TRP A 84 1.60 2.14 0.12
N ILE A 85 1.36 1.31 -0.88
CA ILE A 85 0.76 -0.01 -0.72
C ILE A 85 1.74 -1.08 -1.18
N GLN A 86 1.77 -2.18 -0.45
CA GLN A 86 2.31 -3.42 -0.95
C GLN A 86 1.20 -4.14 -1.68
N LEU A 87 1.40 -4.38 -2.98
CA LEU A 87 0.46 -5.20 -3.74
C LEU A 87 0.51 -6.62 -3.19
N GLU A 88 -0.66 -7.15 -2.85
CA GLU A 88 -0.79 -8.59 -2.69
C GLU A 88 -0.94 -9.12 -4.12
N GLU A 89 -0.14 -10.12 -4.51
CA GLU A 89 -0.37 -10.82 -5.76
C GLU A 89 -1.82 -11.32 -5.73
N ALA A 90 -2.69 -10.62 -6.45
CA ALA A 90 -4.00 -11.11 -6.78
C ALA A 90 -3.73 -12.27 -7.71
N PHE A 91 -3.56 -13.45 -7.10
CA PHE A 91 -3.53 -14.73 -7.76
C PHE A 91 -4.64 -14.69 -8.80
N GLU A 92 -4.26 -14.68 -10.08
CA GLU A 92 -5.20 -14.80 -11.19
C GLU A 92 -6.10 -16.00 -10.88
N GLN A 93 -7.34 -15.75 -10.46
CA GLN A 93 -8.36 -16.78 -10.54
C GLN A 93 -8.83 -16.79 -12.00
N THR A 94 -8.06 -17.55 -12.80
CA THR A 94 -8.44 -18.25 -14.04
C THR A 94 -9.03 -17.48 -15.21
#